data_AF-A0A0G2FTC1-F1
#
_entry.id   AF-A0A0G2FTC1-F1
#
_cell.length_a   1.000
_cell.length_b   1.000
_cell.length_c   1.000
_cell.angle_alpha   90.00
_cell.angle_beta   90.00
_cell.angle_gamma   90.00
#
_symmetry.space_group_name_H-M   'P 1'
#
loop_
_entity.id
_entity.type
_entity.pdbx_description
1 polymer ?
#
loop_
_entity_poly.entity_id
_entity_poly.type
_entity_poly.pdbx_seq_one_letter_code
_entity_poly.pdbx_strand_id
1 'polypeptide(L)'
;MPHIVPGGKLDPASTPLMTGVTKDLEAHHRRLKEEEERIREELKAKDEKLRKSLRMWEKLERESKSFELKSDLSEHSLRTIAGEGVGGAAF
;
A
#
# COMPACT_ATOMS: atom_id res chain seq x y z
N MET A 1 8.63 -13.70 45.33
CA MET A 1 9.67 -14.15 44.37
C MET A 1 9.26 -15.53 43.86
N PRO A 2 9.35 -15.83 42.55
CA PRO A 2 9.02 -17.17 42.03
C PRO A 2 10.00 -18.21 42.58
N HIS A 3 9.48 -19.38 42.93
CA HIS A 3 10.26 -20.48 43.50
C HIS A 3 11.11 -21.16 42.43
N ILE A 4 12.42 -21.26 42.70
CA ILE A 4 13.41 -21.90 41.82
C ILE A 4 13.54 -23.36 42.25
N VAL A 5 13.31 -24.30 41.35
CA VAL A 5 13.52 -25.73 41.64
C VAL A 5 15.02 -26.08 41.56
N PRO A 6 15.50 -27.11 42.29
CA PRO A 6 16.90 -27.53 42.25
C PRO A 6 17.38 -27.76 40.81
N GLY A 7 18.44 -27.06 40.41
CA GLY A 7 18.93 -27.04 39.02
C GLY A 7 18.74 -25.71 38.28
N GLY A 8 18.28 -24.66 38.96
CA GLY A 8 18.24 -23.29 38.41
C GLY A 8 17.14 -23.06 37.38
N LYS A 9 16.30 -24.06 37.12
CA LYS A 9 15.12 -23.95 36.27
C LYS A 9 13.98 -23.35 37.09
N LEU A 10 13.25 -22.41 36.51
CA LEU A 10 12.00 -21.92 37.09
C LEU A 10 10.99 -23.07 37.13
N ASP A 11 10.21 -23.16 38.21
CA ASP A 11 9.12 -24.13 38.28
C ASP A 11 8.16 -23.87 37.09
N PRO A 12 7.86 -24.88 36.26
CA PRO A 12 6.88 -24.76 35.18
C PRO A 12 5.47 -24.30 35.62
N ALA A 13 5.14 -24.36 36.92
CA ALA A 13 3.93 -23.77 37.50
C ALA A 13 3.98 -22.23 37.59
N SER A 14 5.16 -21.64 37.52
CA SER A 14 5.37 -20.18 37.53
C SER A 14 5.35 -19.54 36.14
N THR A 15 5.34 -20.34 35.06
CA THR A 15 5.28 -19.85 33.67
C THR A 15 4.14 -18.86 33.40
N PRO A 16 2.89 -19.11 33.88
CA PRO A 16 1.79 -18.15 33.67
C PRO A 16 2.03 -16.80 34.33
N LEU A 17 2.84 -16.75 35.40
CA LEU A 17 3.20 -15.52 36.11
C LEU A 17 4.19 -14.66 35.31
N MET A 18 4.95 -15.27 34.40
CA MET A 18 5.95 -14.60 33.56
C MET A 18 5.40 -14.21 32.19
N THR A 19 4.63 -15.10 31.56
CA THR A 19 4.07 -14.87 30.22
C THR A 19 2.69 -14.24 30.24
N GLY A 20 2.01 -14.25 31.39
CA GLY A 20 0.60 -13.87 31.53
C GLY A 20 -0.37 -14.87 30.89
N VAL A 21 0.12 -16.04 30.45
CA VAL A 21 -0.67 -17.02 29.69
C VAL A 21 -0.45 -18.40 30.28
N THR A 22 -1.55 -19.11 30.54
CA THR A 22 -1.51 -20.49 31.03
C THR A 22 -1.11 -21.46 29.92
N LYS A 23 -0.53 -22.61 30.28
CA LYS A 23 0.01 -23.58 29.31
C LYS A 23 -0.99 -24.07 28.27
N ASP A 24 -2.24 -24.23 28.67
CA ASP A 24 -3.37 -24.60 27.81
C ASP A 24 -3.68 -23.53 26.74
N LEU A 25 -3.35 -22.26 27.01
CA LEU A 25 -3.58 -21.14 26.10
C LEU A 25 -2.34 -20.74 25.28
N GLU A 26 -1.15 -21.26 25.61
CA GLU A 26 0.12 -20.91 24.94
C GLU A 26 0.07 -21.12 23.42
N ALA A 27 -0.49 -22.25 22.98
CA ALA A 27 -0.58 -22.59 21.56
C ALA A 27 -1.51 -21.64 20.80
N HIS A 28 -2.66 -21.29 21.40
CA HIS A 28 -3.60 -20.34 20.82
C HIS A 28 -2.99 -18.94 20.76
N HIS A 29 -2.35 -18.48 21.83
CA HIS A 29 -1.71 -17.18 21.89
C HIS A 29 -0.55 -17.06 20.90
N ARG A 30 0.21 -18.13 20.66
CA ARG A 30 1.24 -18.17 19.61
C ARG A 30 0.64 -17.99 18.22
N ARG A 31 -0.43 -18.72 17.91
CA ARG A 31 -1.15 -18.58 16.63
C ARG A 31 -1.68 -17.17 16.42
N LEU A 32 -2.22 -16.54 17.46
CA LEU A 32 -2.69 -15.15 17.38
C LEU A 32 -1.54 -14.18 17.08
N LYS A 33 -0.35 -14.38 17.67
CA LYS A 33 0.82 -13.55 17.36
C LYS A 33 1.29 -13.72 15.91
N GLU A 34 1.36 -14.97 15.44
CA GLU A 34 1.71 -15.27 14.05
C GLU A 34 0.71 -14.65 13.07
N GLU A 35 -0.59 -14.73 13.38
CA GLU A 35 -1.63 -14.11 12.57
C GLU A 35 -1.56 -12.58 12.62
N GLU A 36 -1.31 -11.99 13.78
CA GLU A 36 -1.11 -10.55 13.92
C GLU A 36 0.09 -10.06 13.09
N GLU A 37 1.23 -10.77 13.15
CA GLU A 37 2.40 -10.48 12.34
C GLU A 37 2.09 -10.58 10.84
N ARG A 38 1.41 -11.64 10.41
CA ARG A 38 0.96 -11.80 9.02
C ARG A 38 0.08 -10.63 8.57
N ILE A 39 -0.92 -10.24 9.36
CA ILE A 39 -1.82 -9.13 9.02
C ILE A 39 -1.04 -7.81 8.90
N ARG A 40 -0.06 -7.57 9.78
CA ARG A 40 0.79 -6.38 9.69
C ARG A 40 1.65 -6.38 8.41
N GLU A 41 2.17 -7.53 8.00
CA GLU A 41 2.94 -7.64 6.76
C GLU A 41 2.06 -7.43 5.52
N GLU A 42 0.87 -8.03 5.49
CA GLU A 42 -0.11 -7.82 4.42
C GLU A 42 -0.52 -6.35 4.30
N LEU A 43 -0.74 -5.68 5.44
CA LEU A 43 -1.06 -4.25 5.47
C LEU A 43 0.07 -3.43 4.86
N LYS A 44 1.33 -3.66 5.28
CA LYS A 44 2.50 -2.98 4.71
C LYS A 44 2.61 -3.19 3.20
N ALA A 45 2.37 -4.40 2.72
CA ALA A 45 2.41 -4.73 1.30
C ALA A 45 1.30 -3.99 0.52
N LYS A 46 0.08 -3.94 1.07
CA LYS A 46 -1.05 -3.21 0.48
C LYS A 46 -0.78 -1.71 0.42
N ASP A 47 -0.25 -1.13 1.49
CA ASP A 47 0.08 0.30 1.55
C ASP A 47 1.15 0.68 0.51
N GLU A 48 2.20 -0.14 0.38
CA GLU A 48 3.24 0.12 -0.62
C GLU A 48 2.71 -0.02 -2.06
N LYS A 49 1.86 -1.02 -2.30
CA LYS A 49 1.17 -1.18 -3.60
C LYS A 49 0.29 0.04 -3.90
N LEU A 50 -0.47 0.51 -2.92
CA LEU A 50 -1.34 1.68 -3.06
C LEU A 50 -0.52 2.94 -3.39
N ARG A 51 0.56 3.20 -2.65
CA ARG A 51 1.47 4.33 -2.90
C ARG A 51 2.04 4.31 -4.32
N LYS A 52 2.47 3.15 -4.81
CA LYS A 52 2.96 2.99 -6.20
C LYS A 52 1.86 3.26 -7.21
N SER A 53 0.65 2.75 -6.97
CA SER A 53 -0.50 2.96 -7.85
C SER A 53 -0.91 4.43 -7.94
N LEU A 54 -0.95 5.14 -6.82
CA LEU A 54 -1.29 6.58 -6.79
C LEU A 54 -0.24 7.41 -7.54
N ARG A 55 1.05 7.16 -7.32
CA ARG A 55 2.12 7.83 -8.09
C ARG A 55 2.01 7.60 -9.60
N MET A 56 1.64 6.38 -10.01
CA MET A 56 1.42 6.08 -11.42
C MET A 56 0.19 6.81 -11.95
N TRP A 57 -0.89 6.87 -11.18
CA TRP A 57 -2.09 7.60 -11.55
C TRP A 57 -1.79 9.08 -11.79
N GLU A 58 -1.10 9.75 -10.88
CA GLU A 58 -0.70 11.17 -11.04
C GLU A 58 0.16 11.42 -12.27
N LYS A 59 1.01 10.44 -12.63
CA LYS A 59 1.80 10.50 -13.87
C LYS A 59 0.88 10.37 -15.09
N LEU A 60 0.02 9.37 -15.13
CA LEU A 60 -0.91 9.13 -16.23
C LEU A 60 -1.90 10.29 -16.42
N GLU A 61 -2.35 10.91 -15.34
CA GLU A 61 -3.23 12.08 -15.40
C GLU A 61 -2.54 13.26 -16.09
N ARG A 62 -1.25 13.52 -15.77
CA ARG A 62 -0.46 14.56 -16.44
C ARG A 62 -0.22 14.24 -17.91
N GLU A 63 0.08 12.97 -18.23
CA GLU A 63 0.27 12.52 -19.62
C GLU A 63 -1.04 12.68 -20.42
N SER A 64 -2.19 12.31 -19.84
CA SER A 64 -3.50 12.50 -20.45
C SER A 64 -3.76 13.96 -20.81
N LYS A 65 -3.56 14.89 -19.88
CA LYS A 65 -3.71 16.34 -20.13
C LYS A 65 -2.76 16.84 -21.21
N SER A 66 -1.54 16.31 -21.27
CA SER A 66 -0.60 16.66 -22.34
C SER A 66 -1.07 16.14 -23.70
N PHE A 67 -1.65 14.95 -23.76
CA PHE A 67 -2.15 14.40 -25.02
C PHE A 67 -3.42 15.09 -25.49
N GLU A 68 -4.31 15.46 -24.57
CA GLU A 68 -5.49 16.28 -24.85
C GLU A 68 -5.07 17.60 -25.51
N LEU A 69 -4.17 18.37 -24.88
CA LEU A 69 -3.68 19.63 -25.46
C LEU A 69 -3.03 19.44 -26.85
N LYS A 70 -2.25 18.38 -27.04
CA LYS A 70 -1.65 18.06 -28.34
C LYS A 70 -2.70 17.72 -29.39
N SER A 71 -3.74 16.99 -28.99
CA SER A 71 -4.87 16.65 -29.85
C SER A 71 -5.60 17.91 -30.29
N ASP A 72 -5.96 18.79 -29.34
CA ASP A 72 -6.66 20.06 -29.62
C ASP A 72 -5.86 20.95 -30.58
N LEU A 73 -4.55 21.10 -30.35
CA LEU A 73 -3.67 21.88 -31.23
C LEU A 73 -3.58 21.24 -32.63
N SER A 74 -3.50 19.92 -32.71
CA SER A 74 -3.47 19.22 -34.00
C SER A 74 -4.77 19.37 -34.77
N GLU A 75 -5.92 19.26 -34.09
CA GLU A 75 -7.25 19.44 -34.68
C GLU A 75 -7.43 20.88 -35.18
N HIS A 76 -7.01 21.87 -34.38
CA HIS A 76 -7.03 23.27 -34.78
C HIS A 76 -6.14 23.53 -36.01
N SER A 77 -4.93 22.97 -36.03
CA SER A 77 -4.03 23.06 -37.18
C SER A 77 -4.66 22.42 -38.42
N LEU A 78 -5.30 21.26 -38.29
CA LEU A 78 -5.96 20.57 -39.41
C LEU A 78 -7.15 21.37 -39.93
N ARG A 79 -7.99 21.94 -39.06
CA ARG A 79 -9.09 22.84 -39.46
C ARG A 79 -8.59 24.08 -40.19
N THR A 80 -7.47 24.63 -39.74
CA THR A 80 -6.81 25.78 -40.41
C THR A 80 -6.34 25.39 -41.81
N ILE A 81 -5.67 24.24 -41.96
CA ILE A 81 -5.24 23.71 -43.26
C ILE A 81 -6.45 23.41 -44.17
N ALA A 82 -7.54 22.91 -43.61
CA ALA A 82 -8.79 22.62 -44.33
C ALA A 82 -9.59 23.88 -44.69
N GLY A 83 -9.16 25.08 -44.25
CA GLY A 83 -9.79 26.35 -44.59
C GLY A 83 -11.03 26.70 -43.74
N GLU A 84 -11.27 26.02 -42.62
CA GLU A 84 -12.48 26.18 -41.80
C GLU A 84 -12.37 27.29 -40.72
N GLY A 85 -11.27 28.06 -40.68
CA GLY A 85 -10.92 28.90 -39.52
C GLY A 85 -10.73 30.41 -39.72
N VAL A 86 -10.64 30.93 -40.95
CA VAL A 86 -10.48 32.38 -41.17
C VAL A 86 -11.28 32.78 -42.40
N GLY A 87 -12.32 33.58 -42.19
CA GLY A 87 -12.95 34.30 -43.27
C GLY A 87 -11.95 35.27 -43.90
N GLY A 88 -11.79 35.15 -45.22
CA GLY A 88 -11.23 36.21 -46.07
C GLY A 88 -9.72 36.27 -46.17
N ALA A 89 -9.24 36.12 -47.41
CA ALA A 89 -7.94 36.53 -47.93
C ALA A 89 -6.70 35.81 -47.36
N ALA A 90 -6.33 34.71 -48.02
CA ALA A 90 -4.93 34.55 -48.40
C ALA A 90 -4.74 35.30 -49.74
N PHE A 91 -4.00 36.40 -49.69
CA PHE A 91 -3.19 36.85 -50.84
C PHE A 91 -1.92 36.03 -50.90
#